data_AF-A0A2M9EDD7-F1
#
_entry.id   AF-A0A2M9EDD7-F1
#
_cell.length_a   1.000
_cell.length_b   1.000
_cell.length_c   1.000
_cell.angle_alpha   90.00
_cell.angle_beta   90.00
_cell.angle_gamma   90.00
#
_symmetry.space_group_name_H-M   'P 1'
#
loop_
_entity.id
_entity.type
_entity.pdbx_description
1 polymer ?
#
loop_
_entity_poly.entity_id
_entity_poly.type
_entity_poly.pdbx_seq_one_letter_code
_entity_poly.pdbx_strand_id
1 'polypeptide(L)'
;MKLLAPCLVFIATTMLSFTAQAAECSRYEADKAQVLSENAGKQLIEKMGGGQDIRIRMLSCEFNAYNRKFRTEIEVYWNGAFIRSNTYNIDGVLTFGEDGRYPSFSQTYASQSVKDLKFWAALVGGAIILATLSAEGQSH
;
A
#
# COMPACT_ATOMS: atom_id res chain seq x y z
N MET A 1 33.66 37.60 -51.31
CA MET A 1 33.05 37.42 -49.97
C MET A 1 31.55 37.20 -50.17
N LYS A 2 31.05 35.98 -49.92
CA LYS A 2 29.62 35.66 -49.88
C LYS A 2 29.34 34.96 -48.54
N LEU A 3 28.36 35.48 -47.82
CA LEU A 3 28.00 35.10 -46.44
C LEU A 3 27.52 33.64 -46.37
N LEU A 4 28.05 32.89 -45.42
CA LEU A 4 27.53 31.60 -44.97
C LEU A 4 26.31 31.85 -44.06
N ALA A 5 25.17 31.27 -44.41
CA ALA A 5 23.98 31.23 -43.57
C ALA A 5 24.05 30.04 -42.59
N PRO A 6 23.64 30.20 -41.31
CA PRO A 6 23.72 29.14 -40.31
C PRO A 6 22.52 28.20 -40.46
N CYS A 7 22.77 26.93 -40.78
CA CYS A 7 21.77 25.87 -40.72
C CYS A 7 21.66 25.39 -39.26
N LEU A 8 20.79 26.02 -38.49
CA LEU A 8 20.40 25.60 -37.15
C LEU A 8 19.55 24.34 -37.26
N VAL A 9 20.16 23.17 -37.06
CA VAL A 9 19.45 21.89 -36.90
C VAL A 9 18.85 21.86 -35.50
N PHE A 10 17.58 22.25 -35.39
CA PHE A 10 16.77 22.01 -34.20
C PHE A 10 16.41 20.51 -34.15
N ILE A 11 17.15 19.73 -33.37
CA ILE A 11 16.77 18.35 -33.04
C ILE A 11 15.61 18.46 -32.04
N ALA A 12 14.39 18.28 -32.52
CA ALA A 12 13.19 18.17 -31.70
C ALA A 12 13.25 16.86 -30.92
N THR A 13 13.72 16.91 -29.67
CA THR A 13 13.67 15.80 -28.73
C THR A 13 12.22 15.57 -28.32
N THR A 14 11.48 14.74 -29.06
CA THR A 14 10.18 14.25 -28.61
C THR A 14 10.39 13.34 -27.40
N MET A 15 10.19 13.88 -26.20
CA MET A 15 10.01 13.06 -25.01
C MET A 15 8.72 12.26 -25.18
N LEU A 16 8.86 10.99 -25.56
CA LEU A 16 7.80 9.99 -25.43
C LEU A 16 7.54 9.79 -23.94
N SER A 17 6.61 10.57 -23.39
CA SER A 17 6.06 10.34 -22.06
C SER A 17 5.24 9.06 -22.10
N PHE A 18 5.87 7.92 -21.84
CA PHE A 18 5.16 6.68 -21.55
C PHE A 18 4.43 6.87 -20.22
N THR A 19 3.13 7.18 -20.28
CA THR A 19 2.27 7.03 -19.12
C THR A 19 2.18 5.53 -18.85
N ALA A 20 3.02 5.04 -17.94
CA ALA A 20 2.89 3.71 -17.38
C ALA A 20 1.56 3.65 -16.62
N GLN A 21 0.47 3.35 -17.33
CA GLN A 21 -0.85 3.19 -16.77
C GLN A 21 -0.84 1.93 -15.91
N ALA A 22 -1.13 2.08 -14.62
CA ALA A 22 -1.55 0.94 -13.82
C ALA A 22 -2.80 0.34 -14.49
N ALA A 23 -2.78 -0.96 -14.76
CA ALA A 23 -3.88 -1.65 -15.40
C ALA A 23 -4.62 -2.51 -14.37
N GLU A 24 -5.89 -2.81 -14.62
CA GLU A 24 -6.59 -3.84 -13.85
C GLU A 24 -5.79 -5.15 -13.90
N CYS A 25 -5.71 -5.83 -12.76
CA CYS A 25 -5.01 -7.11 -12.66
C CYS A 25 -5.65 -8.16 -13.57
N SER A 26 -4.82 -8.93 -14.27
CA SER A 26 -5.22 -10.23 -14.81
C SER A 26 -5.63 -11.19 -13.69
N ARG A 27 -6.27 -12.32 -14.04
CA ARG A 27 -6.67 -13.32 -13.03
C ARG A 27 -5.50 -13.84 -12.21
N TYR A 28 -4.38 -14.14 -12.85
CA TYR A 28 -3.18 -14.62 -12.16
C TYR A 28 -2.62 -13.56 -11.20
N GLU A 29 -2.57 -12.30 -11.64
CA GLU A 29 -2.16 -11.16 -10.82
C GLU A 29 -3.09 -10.94 -9.64
N ALA A 30 -4.41 -11.06 -9.84
CA ALA A 30 -5.41 -10.92 -8.78
C ALA A 30 -5.29 -12.05 -7.74
N ASP A 31 -5.13 -13.30 -8.16
CA ASP A 31 -4.95 -14.45 -7.25
C ASP A 31 -3.67 -14.27 -6.40
N LYS A 32 -2.59 -13.84 -7.05
CA LYS A 32 -1.32 -13.56 -6.37
C LYS A 32 -1.44 -12.39 -5.40
N ALA A 33 -2.06 -11.29 -5.84
CA ALA A 33 -2.28 -10.11 -5.01
C ALA A 33 -3.17 -10.42 -3.81
N GLN A 34 -4.20 -11.26 -3.95
CA GLN A 34 -5.05 -11.70 -2.84
C GLN A 34 -4.24 -12.38 -1.74
N VAL A 35 -3.38 -13.35 -2.09
CA VAL A 35 -2.55 -14.07 -1.10
C VAL A 35 -1.56 -13.12 -0.41
N LEU A 36 -0.94 -12.21 -1.17
CA LEU A 36 -0.01 -11.23 -0.62
C LEU A 36 -0.71 -10.21 0.29
N SER A 37 -1.89 -9.74 -0.10
CA SER A 37 -2.73 -8.85 0.70
C SER A 37 -3.21 -9.51 1.99
N GLU A 38 -3.57 -10.79 1.97
CA GLU A 38 -3.91 -11.53 3.19
C GLU A 38 -2.72 -11.62 4.16
N ASN A 39 -1.53 -11.89 3.65
CA ASN A 39 -0.32 -11.96 4.48
C ASN A 39 0.03 -10.59 5.07
N ALA A 40 0.00 -9.54 4.26
CA ALA A 40 0.26 -8.18 4.72
C ALA A 40 -0.81 -7.71 5.73
N GLY A 41 -2.09 -8.03 5.50
CA GLY A 41 -3.18 -7.71 6.41
C GLY A 41 -3.06 -8.41 7.76
N LYS A 42 -2.63 -9.67 7.80
CA LYS A 42 -2.31 -10.38 9.05
C LYS A 42 -1.17 -9.71 9.80
N GLN A 43 -0.07 -9.36 9.11
CA GLN A 43 1.06 -8.65 9.73
C GLN A 43 0.65 -7.28 10.29
N LEU A 44 -0.25 -6.58 9.59
CA LEU A 44 -0.82 -5.31 10.03
C LEU A 44 -1.60 -5.47 11.35
N ILE A 45 -2.40 -6.54 11.49
CA ILE A 45 -3.14 -6.84 12.73
C ILE A 45 -2.21 -7.23 13.87
N GLU A 46 -1.20 -8.06 13.62
CA GLU A 46 -0.18 -8.41 14.61
C GLU A 46 0.49 -7.15 15.20
N LYS A 47 0.85 -6.17 14.35
CA LYS A 47 1.41 -4.89 14.78
C LYS A 47 0.44 -4.03 15.61
N MET A 48 -0.87 -4.27 15.51
CA MET A 48 -1.90 -3.60 16.31
C MET A 48 -2.24 -4.36 17.60
N GLY A 49 -1.45 -5.36 17.98
CA GLY A 49 -1.65 -6.16 19.19
C GLY A 49 -2.37 -7.49 18.94
N GLY A 50 -2.46 -7.92 17.68
CA GLY A 50 -3.05 -9.19 17.29
C GLY A 50 -4.59 -9.17 17.23
N GLY A 51 -5.15 -10.32 16.90
CA GLY A 51 -6.59 -10.47 16.72
C GLY A 51 -7.03 -11.90 16.47
N GLN A 52 -8.33 -12.12 16.55
CA GLN A 52 -8.98 -13.39 16.24
C GLN A 52 -9.93 -13.20 15.06
N ASP A 53 -10.35 -14.29 14.41
CA ASP A 53 -11.34 -14.29 13.31
C ASP A 53 -11.00 -13.29 12.19
N ILE A 54 -9.71 -13.21 11.86
CA ILE A 54 -9.16 -12.26 10.90
C ILE A 54 -9.71 -12.55 9.50
N ARG A 55 -10.34 -11.56 8.88
CA ARG A 55 -10.84 -11.61 7.51
C ARG A 55 -10.29 -10.43 6.71
N ILE A 56 -9.57 -10.74 5.64
CA ILE A 56 -9.07 -9.75 4.68
C ILE A 56 -9.78 -9.96 3.35
N ARG A 57 -10.28 -8.90 2.74
CA ARG A 57 -10.96 -8.93 1.45
C ARG A 57 -10.31 -7.92 0.53
N MET A 58 -9.87 -8.36 -0.65
CA MET A 58 -9.45 -7.45 -1.71
C MET A 58 -10.68 -6.98 -2.49
N LEU A 59 -10.85 -5.67 -2.60
CA LEU A 59 -11.94 -5.03 -3.34
C LEU A 59 -11.53 -4.73 -4.78
N SER A 60 -10.28 -4.32 -4.98
CA SER A 60 -9.72 -3.97 -6.28
C SER A 60 -8.25 -4.34 -6.36
N CYS A 61 -7.75 -4.54 -7.58
CA CYS A 61 -6.36 -4.88 -7.87
C CYS A 61 -5.92 -4.17 -9.15
N GLU A 62 -4.85 -3.41 -9.03
CA GLU A 62 -4.13 -2.80 -10.14
C GLU A 62 -2.69 -3.29 -10.14
N PHE A 63 -2.16 -3.63 -11.31
CA PHE A 63 -0.75 -3.95 -11.49
C PHE A 63 -0.08 -2.97 -12.44
N ASN A 64 1.05 -2.45 -12.01
CA ASN A 64 1.90 -1.59 -12.83
C ASN A 64 3.13 -2.40 -13.28
N ALA A 65 3.12 -2.81 -14.55
CA ALA A 65 4.19 -3.63 -15.12
C ALA A 65 5.54 -2.89 -15.20
N TYR A 66 5.54 -1.54 -15.27
CA TYR A 66 6.78 -0.76 -15.36
C TYR A 66 7.59 -0.80 -14.06
N ASN A 67 6.92 -0.61 -12.91
CA ASN A 67 7.58 -0.64 -11.61
C ASN A 67 7.37 -1.96 -10.85
N ARG A 68 6.66 -2.92 -11.46
CA ARG A 68 6.32 -4.24 -10.90
C ARG A 68 5.69 -4.15 -9.51
N LYS A 69 4.72 -3.24 -9.35
CA LYS A 69 3.98 -3.05 -8.10
C LYS A 69 2.49 -3.36 -8.27
N PHE A 70 1.95 -4.00 -7.25
CA PHE A 70 0.52 -4.09 -7.02
C PHE A 70 0.05 -2.89 -6.22
N ARG A 71 -1.14 -2.40 -6.55
CA ARG A 71 -1.95 -1.50 -5.73
C ARG A 71 -3.31 -2.16 -5.56
N THR A 72 -3.68 -2.44 -4.31
CA THR A 72 -4.92 -3.14 -3.99
C THR A 72 -5.69 -2.36 -2.94
N GLU A 73 -7.01 -2.31 -3.07
CA GLU A 73 -7.87 -1.85 -1.98
C GLU A 73 -8.31 -3.06 -1.17
N ILE A 74 -8.15 -2.97 0.14
CA ILE A 74 -8.47 -4.06 1.05
C ILE A 74 -9.38 -3.58 2.19
N GLU A 75 -10.29 -4.46 2.59
CA GLU A 75 -11.01 -4.38 3.86
C GLU A 75 -10.44 -5.43 4.80
N VAL A 76 -10.20 -5.05 6.05
CA VAL A 76 -9.64 -5.91 7.08
C VAL A 76 -10.54 -5.87 8.30
N TYR A 77 -11.06 -7.03 8.69
CA TYR A 77 -11.92 -7.23 9.85
C TYR A 77 -11.25 -8.20 10.82
N TRP A 78 -11.34 -7.93 12.13
CA TRP A 78 -10.88 -8.86 13.15
C TRP A 78 -11.60 -8.63 14.48
N ASN A 79 -11.57 -9.65 15.33
CA ASN A 79 -12.00 -9.58 16.72
C ASN A 79 -10.80 -9.35 17.63
N GLY A 80 -11.04 -8.77 18.81
CA GLY A 80 -9.99 -8.49 19.78
C GLY A 80 -9.21 -9.74 20.20
N ALA A 81 -7.90 -9.57 20.41
CA ALA A 81 -7.02 -10.65 20.85
C ALA A 81 -7.49 -11.28 22.17
N PHE A 82 -7.92 -10.45 23.13
CA PHE A 82 -8.38 -10.91 24.45
C PHE A 82 -9.90 -10.96 24.59
N ILE A 83 -10.60 -9.96 24.05
CA ILE A 83 -12.06 -9.82 24.15
C ILE A 83 -12.66 -9.96 22.76
N ARG A 84 -13.24 -11.13 22.45
CA ARG A 84 -13.81 -11.43 21.13
C ARG A 84 -14.99 -10.55 20.73
N SER A 85 -15.73 -9.99 21.69
CA SER A 85 -16.85 -9.09 21.40
C SER A 85 -16.42 -7.73 20.83
N ASN A 86 -15.13 -7.39 20.95
CA ASN A 86 -14.61 -6.18 20.34
C ASN A 86 -14.30 -6.47 18.87
N THR A 87 -15.13 -5.94 17.99
CA THR A 87 -14.95 -6.03 16.54
C THR A 87 -14.20 -4.79 16.03
N TYR A 88 -13.28 -5.00 15.10
CA TYR A 88 -12.46 -3.97 14.51
C TYR A 88 -12.54 -4.07 12.99
N ASN A 89 -12.58 -2.92 12.31
CA ASN A 89 -12.46 -2.89 10.87
C ASN A 89 -11.69 -1.67 10.37
N ILE A 90 -10.84 -1.90 9.38
CA ILE A 90 -10.10 -0.88 8.65
C ILE A 90 -10.15 -1.17 7.16
N ASP A 91 -10.19 -0.10 6.38
CA ASP A 91 -10.06 -0.19 4.94
C ASP A 91 -8.87 0.65 4.52
N GLY A 92 -8.26 0.29 3.40
CA GLY A 92 -7.14 1.06 2.89
C GLY A 92 -6.59 0.54 1.58
N VAL A 93 -5.61 1.29 1.09
CA VAL A 93 -4.85 0.95 -0.10
C VAL A 93 -3.56 0.29 0.35
N LEU A 94 -3.36 -0.95 -0.06
CA LEU A 94 -2.12 -1.69 0.13
C LEU A 94 -1.33 -1.70 -1.18
N THR A 95 -0.09 -1.19 -1.13
CA THR A 95 0.86 -1.21 -2.25
C THR A 95 2.04 -2.10 -1.91
N PHE A 96 2.43 -3.00 -2.80
CA PHE A 96 3.56 -3.91 -2.59
C PHE A 96 4.24 -4.29 -3.91
N GLY A 97 5.51 -4.73 -3.84
CA GLY A 97 6.20 -5.27 -5.00
C GLY A 97 5.59 -6.58 -5.48
N GLU A 98 5.89 -6.99 -6.71
CA GLU A 98 5.38 -8.24 -7.28
C GLU A 98 5.79 -9.49 -6.47
N ASP A 99 6.85 -9.40 -5.67
CA ASP A 99 7.33 -10.42 -4.73
C ASP A 99 6.72 -10.31 -3.33
N GLY A 100 5.82 -9.34 -3.10
CA GLY A 100 5.24 -9.05 -1.79
C GLY A 100 6.13 -8.22 -0.86
N ARG A 101 7.30 -7.76 -1.31
CA ARG A 101 8.21 -6.97 -0.48
C ARG A 101 7.75 -5.52 -0.35
N TYR A 102 8.20 -4.91 0.75
CA TYR A 102 7.94 -3.51 1.09
C TYR A 102 6.44 -3.13 1.07
N PRO A 103 5.58 -3.88 1.78
CA PRO A 103 4.16 -3.55 1.84
C PRO A 103 3.98 -2.19 2.52
N SER A 104 3.23 -1.31 1.86
CA SER A 104 2.82 -0.02 2.40
C SER A 104 1.31 0.05 2.42
N PHE A 105 0.76 0.31 3.60
CA PHE A 105 -0.67 0.42 3.84
C PHE A 105 -1.06 1.86 4.12
N SER A 106 -1.96 2.41 3.31
CA SER A 106 -2.56 3.72 3.49
C SER A 106 -4.02 3.54 3.90
N GLN A 107 -4.31 3.83 5.17
CA GLN A 107 -5.66 3.70 5.72
C GLN A 107 -6.59 4.74 5.10
N THR A 108 -7.72 4.29 4.55
CA THR A 108 -8.81 5.16 4.06
C THR A 108 -9.95 5.23 5.05
N TYR A 109 -10.18 4.15 5.82
CA TYR A 109 -11.21 4.06 6.84
C TYR A 109 -10.71 3.31 8.08
N ALA A 110 -11.22 3.69 9.25
CA ALA A 110 -11.09 2.91 10.48
C ALA A 110 -12.33 3.09 11.35
N SER A 111 -12.77 1.97 11.94
CA SER A 111 -13.84 1.94 12.93
C SER A 111 -13.50 2.76 14.17
N GLN A 112 -14.51 3.13 14.95
CA GLN A 112 -14.27 3.83 16.22
C GLN A 112 -13.45 2.96 17.18
N SER A 113 -13.72 1.65 17.24
CA SER A 113 -12.95 0.70 18.07
C SER A 113 -11.47 0.65 17.69
N VAL A 114 -11.11 0.79 16.41
CA VAL A 114 -9.71 0.87 15.96
C VAL A 114 -9.08 2.20 16.38
N LYS A 115 -9.82 3.31 16.27
CA LYS A 115 -9.33 4.62 16.71
C LYS A 115 -9.06 4.63 18.22
N ASP A 116 -9.97 4.04 18.99
CA ASP A 116 -9.84 3.90 20.44
C ASP A 116 -8.65 3.00 20.80
N LEU A 117 -8.48 1.89 20.08
CA LEU A 117 -7.32 0.99 20.24
C LEU A 117 -6.01 1.75 20.01
N LYS A 118 -5.91 2.53 18.92
CA LYS A 118 -4.73 3.36 18.63
C LYS A 118 -4.51 4.41 19.71
N PHE A 119 -5.57 5.07 20.18
CA PHE A 119 -5.46 6.06 21.26
C PHE A 119 -4.92 5.43 22.55
N TRP A 120 -5.48 4.30 22.98
CA TRP A 120 -5.01 3.59 24.17
C TRP A 120 -3.61 3.02 24.00
N ALA A 121 -3.26 2.52 22.82
CA ALA A 121 -1.89 2.10 22.52
C ALA A 121 -0.90 3.27 22.63
N ALA A 122 -1.27 4.48 22.18
CA ALA A 122 -0.45 5.67 22.33
C ALA A 122 -0.29 6.10 23.79
N LEU A 123 -1.38 6.01 24.55
CA LEU A 123 -1.47 6.50 25.93
C LEU A 123 -0.79 5.56 26.92
N VAL A 124 -1.00 4.25 26.77
CA VAL A 124 -0.37 3.21 27.61
C VAL A 124 1.08 2.98 27.18
N GLY A 125 1.38 3.10 25.88
CA GLY A 125 2.70 2.84 25.31
C GLY A 125 3.64 4.05 25.20
N GLY A 126 3.20 5.26 25.57
CA GLY A 126 4.02 6.47 25.47
C GLY A 126 4.60 6.71 24.08
N ALA A 127 3.78 7.21 23.14
CA ALA A 127 4.24 7.70 21.83
C ALA A 127 5.11 6.71 21.01
N ILE A 128 4.55 5.55 20.65
CA ILE A 128 5.08 4.72 19.56
C ILE A 128 3.96 4.48 18.55
N ILE A 129 3.55 5.51 17.81
CA ILE A 129 2.56 5.31 16.73
C ILE A 129 3.12 5.81 15.40
N LEU A 130 3.65 4.84 14.67
CA LEU A 130 3.44 4.64 13.22
C LEU A 130 3.94 5.72 12.25
N ALA A 131 4.74 6.69 12.67
CA ALA A 131 5.55 7.51 11.74
C ALA A 131 6.66 6.70 11.03
N THR A 132 6.98 5.51 11.53
CA THR A 132 8.04 4.63 11.02
C THR A 132 7.73 3.91 9.71
N LEU A 133 6.51 3.96 9.17
CA LEU A 133 6.29 3.54 7.78
C LEU A 133 6.82 4.55 6.75
N SER A 134 7.10 5.80 7.17
CA SER A 134 7.66 6.86 6.29
C SER A 134 9.17 7.03 6.43
N ALA A 135 9.76 6.64 7.57
CA ALA A 135 11.17 6.91 7.87
C ALA A 135 12.14 5.75 7.56
N GLU A 136 11.66 4.50 7.47
CA GLU A 136 12.51 3.33 7.20
C GLU A 136 12.68 3.03 5.70
N GLY A 137 12.71 4.09 4.90
CA GLY A 137 13.12 4.10 3.49
C GLY A 137 14.37 4.93 3.23
N GLN A 138 15.03 5.43 4.27
CA GLN A 138 16.30 6.16 4.20
C GLN A 138 17.29 5.61 5.24
N SER A 139 17.85 4.43 5.00
CA SER A 139 19.19 4.06 5.48
C SER A 139 19.58 2.69 4.92
N HIS A 140 20.15 2.69 3.73
CA HIS A 140 21.49 2.17 3.41
C HIS A 140 21.70 2.16 1.90
#